data_AF-A0A932YNQ2-F1
#
_entry.id   AF-A0A932YNQ2-F1
#
_cell.length_a   1.000
_cell.length_b   1.000
_cell.length_c   1.000
_cell.angle_alpha   90.00
_cell.angle_beta   90.00
_cell.angle_gamma   90.00
#
_symmetry.space_group_name_H-M   'P 1'
#
loop_
_entity.id
_entity.type
_entity.pdbx_description
1 polymer ?
#
loop_
_entity_poly.entity_id
_entity_poly.type
_entity_poly.pdbx_seq_one_letter_code
_entity_poly.pdbx_strand_id
1 'polypeptide(L)'
;MKKKIGFAHIGLLVLLAIVVVGGAAILTQINRPPQGGSSIEECGPKNFPVLCAPNTTQACKDGMWVCANSTSGIPYGDDAIDFESLDTSSWKTYRNEEYGFEFKYPREWTTEHFDFPSIVDISEHPEWRGASGGVFIEAINSKTLEDVLEDAKDRQLRQGRNRIASPEIVTIAGVQVIRQSYVCYEVCAGTTYTFPEKGFELNLVPVSGRGDNPEEYSRQTLDAILTSLKLFPIQGISRTYCERIVDQAIDYYGSSAGYPKTSVISECEKYIGSSCSDNSECGAFPCVSGKCFVKACQKDSVCSSWKESAMCGLHATPLPRFCTTVDVQ
;
A
#
# COMPACT_ATOMS: atom_id res chain seq x y z
N MET A 1 75.94 4.70 26.70
CA MET A 1 75.53 4.72 25.28
C MET A 1 74.09 5.23 25.19
N LYS A 2 73.84 6.41 24.62
CA LYS A 2 72.49 6.95 24.42
C LYS A 2 71.92 6.41 23.10
N LYS A 3 70.99 5.46 23.15
CA LYS A 3 70.26 5.01 21.95
C LYS A 3 69.37 6.15 21.47
N LYS A 4 69.69 6.72 20.30
CA LYS A 4 68.80 7.69 19.63
C LYS A 4 67.59 6.91 19.11
N ILE A 5 66.42 7.20 19.67
CA ILE A 5 65.15 6.68 19.16
C ILE A 5 64.90 7.40 17.83
N GLY A 6 64.95 6.66 16.72
CA GLY A 6 64.70 7.20 15.39
C GLY A 6 63.23 7.63 15.25
N PHE A 7 62.99 8.68 14.45
CA PHE A 7 61.66 9.24 14.20
C PHE A 7 60.60 8.20 13.79
N ALA A 8 61.01 7.08 13.18
CA ALA A 8 60.13 5.96 12.85
C ALA A 8 59.41 5.36 14.07
N HIS A 9 60.06 5.31 15.23
CA HIS A 9 59.46 4.76 16.45
C HIS A 9 58.44 5.72 17.07
N ILE A 10 58.65 7.04 16.90
CA ILE A 10 57.69 8.05 17.35
C ILE A 10 56.41 7.96 16.50
N GLY A 11 56.54 7.82 15.18
CA GLY A 11 55.39 7.67 14.29
C GLY A 11 54.53 6.45 14.63
N LEU A 12 55.16 5.30 14.90
CA LEU A 12 54.44 4.08 15.29
C LEU A 12 53.70 4.24 16.63
N LEU A 13 54.30 4.92 17.61
CA LEU A 13 53.68 5.16 18.91
C LEU A 13 52.46 6.08 18.80
N VAL A 14 52.50 7.10 17.95
CA VAL A 14 51.36 8.00 17.70
C VAL A 14 50.21 7.25 17.03
N LEU A 15 50.50 6.39 16.05
CA LEU A 15 49.48 5.63 15.33
C LEU A 15 48.79 4.61 16.25
N LEU A 16 49.56 3.94 17.11
CA LEU A 16 49.02 3.06 18.17
C LEU A 16 48.13 3.83 19.16
N ALA A 17 48.53 5.03 19.57
CA ALA A 17 47.72 5.85 20.47
C ALA A 17 46.37 6.24 19.82
N ILE A 18 46.35 6.58 18.53
CA ILE A 18 45.11 6.92 17.81
C ILE A 18 44.18 5.71 17.72
N VAL A 19 44.71 4.51 17.43
CA VAL A 19 43.90 3.29 17.35
C VAL A 19 43.30 2.93 18.70
N VAL A 20 44.06 3.06 19.79
CA VAL A 20 43.57 2.77 21.15
C VAL A 20 42.48 3.77 21.56
N VAL A 21 42.68 5.07 21.33
CA VAL A 21 41.69 6.10 21.68
C VAL A 21 40.43 6.00 20.81
N GLY A 22 40.60 5.81 19.49
CA GLY A 22 39.48 5.63 18.56
C GLY A 22 38.69 4.34 18.84
N GLY A 23 39.37 3.23 19.11
CA GLY A 23 38.75 1.96 19.46
C GLY A 23 37.96 2.03 20.77
N ALA A 24 38.50 2.70 21.79
CA ALA A 24 37.79 2.91 23.05
C ALA A 24 36.52 3.76 22.87
N ALA A 25 36.58 4.82 22.06
CA ALA A 25 35.40 5.65 21.77
C ALA A 25 34.29 4.85 21.06
N ILE A 26 34.63 4.02 20.07
CA ILE A 26 33.66 3.16 19.37
C ILE A 26 33.07 2.11 20.31
N LEU A 27 33.88 1.46 21.14
CA LEU A 27 33.40 0.48 22.13
C LEU A 27 32.46 1.11 23.16
N THR A 28 32.67 2.36 23.56
CA THR A 28 31.75 3.06 24.46
C THR A 28 30.42 3.45 23.80
N GLN A 29 30.35 3.56 22.47
CA GLN A 29 29.08 3.80 21.78
C GLN A 29 28.28 2.50 21.59
N ILE A 30 28.96 1.38 21.30
CA ILE A 30 28.30 0.08 21.09
C ILE A 30 27.77 -0.50 22.41
N ASN A 31 28.50 -0.32 23.51
CA ASN A 31 28.13 -0.86 24.83
C ASN A 31 27.31 0.10 25.69
N ARG A 32 26.79 1.20 25.15
CA ARG A 32 25.79 1.97 25.89
C ARG A 32 24.55 1.09 26.02
N PRO A 33 24.15 0.67 27.24
CA PRO A 33 22.86 0.03 27.40
C PRO A 33 21.81 0.97 26.82
N PRO A 34 20.77 0.46 26.12
CA PRO A 34 19.66 1.30 25.71
C PRO A 34 19.23 2.07 26.95
N GLN A 35 19.20 3.40 26.87
CA GLN A 35 18.84 4.22 28.03
C GLN A 35 17.45 3.81 28.48
N GLY A 36 17.42 2.97 29.51
CA GLY A 36 16.24 2.67 30.28
C GLY A 36 15.88 3.95 31.02
N GLY A 37 14.94 4.70 30.45
CA GLY A 37 14.24 5.74 31.18
C GLY A 37 13.48 5.08 32.33
N SER A 38 13.98 5.23 33.55
CA SER A 38 13.23 4.92 34.77
C SER A 38 12.72 6.23 35.36
N SER A 39 11.43 6.49 35.17
CA SER A 39 10.46 6.85 36.21
C SER A 39 9.28 7.57 35.57
N ILE A 40 8.11 7.06 35.89
CA ILE A 40 6.78 7.47 35.44
C ILE A 40 6.46 8.82 36.09
N GLU A 41 6.34 9.90 35.31
CA GLU A 41 5.40 11.01 35.54
C GLU A 41 5.34 11.97 34.33
N GLU A 42 4.09 12.20 33.90
CA GLU A 42 3.53 13.42 33.29
C GLU A 42 3.83 13.79 31.83
N CYS A 43 2.83 13.46 31.00
CA CYS A 43 2.15 14.29 30.00
C CYS A 43 3.00 15.05 28.96
N GLY A 44 2.77 14.70 27.69
CA GLY A 44 3.41 15.28 26.52
C GLY A 44 3.34 16.82 26.39
N PRO A 45 4.07 17.39 25.41
CA PRO A 45 4.35 18.82 25.33
C PRO A 45 3.08 19.68 25.30
N LYS A 46 3.03 20.68 26.20
CA LYS A 46 1.94 21.63 26.49
C LYS A 46 1.43 22.51 25.32
N ASN A 47 1.82 22.27 24.07
CA ASN A 47 1.61 23.22 22.97
C ASN A 47 0.81 22.68 21.77
N PHE A 48 0.06 21.60 21.91
CA PHE A 48 -0.96 21.24 20.92
C PHE A 48 -2.34 21.22 21.56
N PRO A 49 -3.29 22.06 21.13
CA PRO A 49 -4.67 21.95 21.57
C PRO A 49 -5.27 20.69 20.96
N VAL A 50 -5.21 19.59 21.69
CA VAL A 50 -6.12 18.48 21.45
C VAL A 50 -7.50 18.99 21.85
N LEU A 51 -8.40 19.15 20.88
CA LEU A 51 -9.81 19.48 21.10
C LEU A 51 -10.51 18.28 21.77
N CYS A 52 -10.31 18.12 23.08
CA CYS A 52 -11.22 17.34 23.90
C CYS A 52 -12.35 18.27 24.37
N ALA A 53 -13.61 17.83 24.24
CA ALA A 53 -14.73 18.55 24.84
C ALA A 53 -14.48 18.69 26.36
N PRO A 54 -14.76 19.86 26.97
CA PRO A 54 -14.32 20.21 28.33
C PRO A 54 -14.91 19.33 29.46
N ASN A 55 -15.79 18.38 29.15
CA ASN A 55 -16.64 17.70 30.14
C ASN A 55 -16.50 16.16 30.19
N THR A 56 -15.55 15.53 29.50
CA THR A 56 -15.39 14.05 29.46
C THR A 56 -14.08 13.51 30.05
N THR A 57 -13.42 14.26 30.92
CA THR A 57 -12.17 13.80 31.55
C THR A 57 -12.44 12.95 32.79
N GLN A 58 -12.55 11.63 32.62
CA GLN A 58 -12.43 10.69 33.75
C GLN A 58 -11.02 10.09 33.78
N ALA A 59 -10.25 10.43 34.81
CA ALA A 59 -8.89 9.93 35.02
C ALA A 59 -8.90 8.42 35.32
N CYS A 60 -8.15 7.64 34.56
CA CYS A 60 -7.87 6.23 34.86
C CYS A 60 -6.48 6.05 35.48
N LYS A 61 -6.35 5.06 36.37
CA LYS A 61 -5.24 4.83 37.30
C LYS A 61 -3.86 4.52 36.70
N ASP A 62 -3.73 4.32 35.39
CA ASP A 62 -2.49 3.81 34.75
C ASP A 62 -1.87 4.75 33.69
N GLY A 63 -2.19 6.05 33.72
CA GLY A 63 -1.33 7.09 33.10
C GLY A 63 -1.28 7.14 31.56
N MET A 64 -2.16 6.44 30.85
CA MET A 64 -2.29 6.56 29.39
C MET A 64 -3.46 7.51 29.05
N TRP A 65 -3.17 8.63 28.37
CA TRP A 65 -4.22 9.48 27.79
C TRP A 65 -4.75 8.78 26.55
N VAL A 66 -5.86 8.08 26.72
CA VAL A 66 -6.72 7.72 25.61
C VAL A 66 -7.63 8.93 25.44
N CYS A 67 -7.40 9.77 24.42
CA CYS A 67 -8.55 10.46 23.81
C CYS A 67 -9.49 9.32 23.49
N ALA A 68 -10.65 9.25 24.16
CA ALA A 68 -11.55 8.11 24.06
C ALA A 68 -11.53 7.62 22.62
N ASN A 69 -10.87 6.48 22.39
CA ASN A 69 -11.09 5.75 21.17
C ASN A 69 -12.59 5.49 21.26
N SER A 70 -13.34 6.07 20.33
CA SER A 70 -14.80 6.07 20.33
C SER A 70 -15.32 4.67 20.04
N THR A 71 -15.03 3.76 20.96
CA THR A 71 -15.58 2.41 21.08
C THR A 71 -16.09 2.16 22.50
N SER A 72 -15.86 3.07 23.45
CA SER A 72 -16.54 3.01 24.76
C SER A 72 -16.83 4.39 25.32
N GLY A 73 -18.07 4.85 25.16
CA GLY A 73 -18.68 5.75 26.16
C GLY A 73 -18.69 7.25 25.86
N ILE A 74 -18.75 7.69 24.60
CA ILE A 74 -19.61 8.86 24.36
C ILE A 74 -21.03 8.34 24.65
N PRO A 75 -21.86 9.03 25.45
CA PRO A 75 -23.29 8.75 25.50
C PRO A 75 -23.90 9.24 24.18
N TYR A 76 -23.49 8.65 23.06
CA TYR A 76 -24.44 8.35 22.01
C TYR A 76 -25.46 7.47 22.72
N GLY A 77 -26.70 7.94 22.84
CA GLY A 77 -27.77 7.07 23.30
C GLY A 77 -27.69 5.76 22.52
N ASP A 78 -28.03 4.65 23.15
CA ASP A 78 -28.20 3.34 22.51
C ASP A 78 -29.29 3.33 21.43
N ASP A 79 -29.62 4.48 20.85
CA ASP A 79 -30.20 4.62 19.53
C ASP A 79 -29.15 4.08 18.56
N ALA A 80 -29.09 2.75 18.45
CA ALA A 80 -28.47 2.07 17.33
C ALA A 80 -28.99 2.80 16.09
N ILE A 81 -28.11 3.61 15.49
CA ILE A 81 -28.42 4.33 14.27
C ILE A 81 -28.84 3.26 13.29
N ASP A 82 -30.13 3.28 12.96
CA ASP A 82 -30.72 2.28 12.12
C ASP A 82 -30.19 2.48 10.72
N PHE A 83 -29.22 1.64 10.35
CA PHE A 83 -28.64 1.61 9.01
C PHE A 83 -29.71 1.29 7.93
N GLU A 84 -30.89 0.77 8.30
CA GLU A 84 -32.03 0.66 7.37
C GLU A 84 -32.55 2.03 6.91
N SER A 85 -32.20 3.13 7.59
CA SER A 85 -32.76 4.45 7.27
C SER A 85 -32.04 5.19 6.13
N LEU A 86 -30.86 4.74 5.68
CA LEU A 86 -30.18 5.38 4.54
C LEU A 86 -30.82 4.93 3.22
N ASP A 87 -31.62 5.81 2.62
CA ASP A 87 -32.24 5.56 1.31
C ASP A 87 -31.21 5.58 0.17
N THR A 88 -30.73 4.40 -0.20
CA THR A 88 -29.81 4.18 -1.34
C THR A 88 -30.54 3.93 -2.66
N SER A 89 -31.86 4.15 -2.74
CA SER A 89 -32.64 3.90 -3.97
C SER A 89 -32.27 4.86 -5.10
N SER A 90 -31.83 6.08 -4.76
CA SER A 90 -31.44 7.12 -5.70
C SER A 90 -29.97 7.08 -6.11
N TRP A 91 -29.16 6.22 -5.46
CA TRP A 91 -27.72 6.14 -5.67
C TRP A 91 -27.35 5.68 -7.07
N LYS A 92 -26.23 6.20 -7.59
CA LYS A 92 -25.60 5.74 -8.83
C LYS A 92 -24.83 4.44 -8.57
N THR A 93 -24.54 3.70 -9.63
CA THR A 93 -23.68 2.51 -9.57
C THR A 93 -22.44 2.74 -10.42
N TYR A 94 -21.26 2.61 -9.82
CA TYR A 94 -20.00 2.55 -10.53
C TYR A 94 -19.64 1.07 -10.72
N ARG A 95 -19.26 0.69 -11.94
CA ARG A 95 -18.85 -0.66 -12.29
C ARG A 95 -17.59 -0.62 -13.13
N ASN A 96 -16.62 -1.42 -12.76
CA ASN A 96 -15.39 -1.60 -13.52
C ASN A 96 -15.18 -3.09 -13.83
N GLU A 97 -15.33 -3.46 -15.10
CA GLU A 97 -15.20 -4.85 -15.55
C GLU A 97 -13.76 -5.33 -15.60
N GLU A 98 -12.80 -4.42 -15.83
CA GLU A 98 -11.37 -4.73 -15.88
C GLU A 98 -10.85 -5.23 -14.53
N TYR A 99 -11.29 -4.61 -13.43
CA TYR A 99 -10.88 -4.97 -12.07
C TYR A 99 -11.90 -5.85 -11.34
N GLY A 100 -13.04 -6.13 -11.96
CA GLY A 100 -14.01 -7.08 -11.46
C GLY A 100 -14.80 -6.60 -10.24
N PHE A 101 -15.21 -5.33 -10.19
CA PHE A 101 -15.98 -4.78 -9.07
C PHE A 101 -17.10 -3.81 -9.48
N GLU A 102 -18.12 -3.70 -8.63
CA GLU A 102 -19.15 -2.66 -8.69
C GLU A 102 -19.54 -2.21 -7.28
N PHE A 103 -19.90 -0.94 -7.11
CA PHE A 103 -20.45 -0.40 -5.87
C PHE A 103 -21.41 0.76 -6.16
N LYS A 104 -22.25 1.11 -5.19
CA LYS A 104 -23.15 2.26 -5.27
C LYS A 104 -22.56 3.48 -4.58
N TYR A 105 -22.91 4.68 -5.05
CA TYR A 105 -22.50 5.94 -4.45
C TYR A 105 -23.59 7.02 -4.59
N PRO A 106 -23.58 8.08 -3.75
CA PRO A 106 -24.61 9.11 -3.78
C PRO A 106 -24.72 9.80 -5.15
N ARG A 107 -25.93 10.22 -5.51
CA ARG A 107 -26.25 10.71 -6.87
C ARG A 107 -25.58 12.05 -7.17
N GLU A 108 -25.44 12.87 -6.15
CA GLU A 108 -24.88 14.21 -6.18
C GLU A 108 -23.35 14.22 -6.27
N TRP A 109 -22.69 13.10 -5.96
CA TRP A 109 -21.24 13.00 -6.10
C TRP A 109 -20.82 13.00 -7.57
N THR A 110 -19.67 13.61 -7.81
CA THR A 110 -19.04 13.69 -9.12
C THR A 110 -18.04 12.55 -9.28
N THR A 111 -17.93 12.05 -10.50
CA THR A 111 -16.97 11.00 -10.86
C THR A 111 -15.92 11.63 -11.77
N GLU A 112 -14.66 11.59 -11.35
CA GLU A 112 -13.51 12.05 -12.13
C GLU A 112 -12.58 10.87 -12.43
N HIS A 113 -11.98 10.91 -13.61
CA HIS A 113 -10.95 9.96 -14.02
C HIS A 113 -9.64 10.73 -14.14
N PHE A 114 -8.68 10.40 -13.29
CA PHE A 114 -7.33 10.95 -13.37
C PHE A 114 -6.44 10.01 -14.17
N ASP A 115 -5.41 10.57 -14.81
CA ASP A 115 -4.36 9.77 -15.41
C ASP A 115 -3.66 8.90 -14.33
N PHE A 116 -3.25 7.70 -14.74
CA PHE A 116 -2.73 6.60 -13.92
C PHE A 116 -1.81 7.06 -12.77
N PRO A 117 -1.94 6.52 -11.53
CA PRO A 117 -2.51 5.21 -11.16
C PRO A 117 -3.98 5.19 -10.70
N SER A 118 -4.68 6.32 -10.73
CA SER A 118 -6.09 6.36 -10.31
C SER A 118 -6.99 5.64 -11.30
N ILE A 119 -7.91 4.81 -10.80
CA ILE A 119 -8.99 4.17 -11.57
C ILE A 119 -10.20 5.09 -11.59
N VAL A 120 -10.60 5.57 -10.41
CA VAL A 120 -11.72 6.49 -10.24
C VAL A 120 -11.58 7.29 -8.95
N ASP A 121 -11.95 8.56 -9.03
CA ASP A 121 -12.22 9.43 -7.88
C ASP A 121 -13.72 9.77 -7.90
N ILE A 122 -14.41 9.44 -6.81
CA ILE A 122 -15.80 9.82 -6.63
C ILE A 122 -15.90 10.65 -5.36
N SER A 123 -16.22 11.92 -5.51
CA SER A 123 -16.24 12.87 -4.39
C SER A 123 -17.48 13.77 -4.42
N GLU A 124 -17.86 14.26 -3.24
CA GLU A 124 -19.01 15.15 -3.07
C GLU A 124 -18.78 16.51 -3.74
N HIS A 125 -17.56 17.04 -3.57
CA HIS A 125 -17.13 18.35 -4.03
C HIS A 125 -15.80 18.23 -4.80
N PRO A 126 -15.81 17.90 -6.10
CA PRO A 126 -14.59 17.80 -6.89
C PRO A 126 -13.80 19.12 -6.93
N GLU A 127 -14.49 20.26 -6.80
CA GLU A 127 -13.88 21.58 -6.75
C GLU A 127 -13.03 21.81 -5.48
N TRP A 128 -13.24 21.01 -4.43
CA TRP A 128 -12.46 21.07 -3.19
C TRP A 128 -11.26 20.15 -3.27
N ARG A 129 -10.27 20.55 -4.07
CA ARG A 129 -8.98 19.89 -4.31
C ARG A 129 -8.28 19.37 -3.04
N GLY A 130 -8.73 18.23 -2.49
CA GLY A 130 -8.11 17.50 -1.38
C GLY A 130 -8.80 17.56 0.00
N ALA A 131 -10.01 18.10 0.13
CA ALA A 131 -10.75 18.09 1.41
C ALA A 131 -12.17 17.52 1.34
N SER A 132 -12.65 17.18 0.14
CA SER A 132 -13.93 16.50 -0.02
C SER A 132 -13.83 15.04 0.41
N GLY A 133 -14.86 14.57 1.11
CA GLY A 133 -15.02 13.14 1.35
C GLY A 133 -15.30 12.42 0.04
N GLY A 134 -14.90 11.17 -0.04
CA GLY A 134 -14.97 10.45 -1.29
C GLY A 134 -14.48 9.00 -1.24
N VAL A 135 -14.56 8.39 -2.40
CA VAL A 135 -14.05 7.08 -2.75
C VAL A 135 -12.96 7.26 -3.78
N PHE A 136 -11.74 6.85 -3.45
CA PHE A 136 -10.61 6.89 -4.37
C PHE A 136 -10.15 5.46 -4.60
N ILE A 137 -10.14 5.02 -5.85
CA ILE A 137 -9.67 3.69 -6.22
C ILE A 137 -8.42 3.81 -7.06
N GLU A 138 -7.35 3.15 -6.64
CA GLU A 138 -6.07 3.16 -7.33
C GLU A 138 -5.70 1.74 -7.78
N ALA A 139 -5.13 1.64 -8.97
CA ALA A 139 -4.56 0.39 -9.43
C ALA A 139 -3.27 0.09 -8.66
N ILE A 140 -3.12 -1.13 -8.16
CA ILE A 140 -1.86 -1.61 -7.58
C ILE A 140 -1.30 -2.76 -8.38
N ASN A 141 0.02 -2.90 -8.33
CA ASN A 141 0.65 -4.10 -8.83
C ASN A 141 0.17 -5.29 -8.01
N SER A 142 -0.21 -6.37 -8.70
CA SER A 142 -0.59 -7.62 -8.04
C SER A 142 0.56 -8.11 -7.14
N LYS A 143 0.19 -8.37 -5.89
CA LYS A 143 1.05 -8.79 -4.78
C LYS A 143 0.33 -9.88 -4.00
N THR A 144 1.07 -10.67 -3.24
CA THR A 144 0.45 -11.59 -2.29
C THR A 144 -0.17 -10.81 -1.12
N LEU A 145 -1.07 -11.44 -0.36
CA LEU A 145 -1.65 -10.83 0.83
C LEU A 145 -0.57 -10.49 1.86
N GLU A 146 0.42 -11.36 2.00
CA GLU A 146 1.57 -11.22 2.90
C GLU A 146 2.45 -10.03 2.49
N ASP A 147 2.77 -9.90 1.20
CA ASP A 147 3.57 -8.77 0.69
C ASP A 147 2.87 -7.44 0.97
N VAL A 148 1.55 -7.37 0.73
CA VAL A 148 0.75 -6.15 0.98
C VAL A 148 0.70 -5.85 2.48
N LEU A 149 0.57 -6.87 3.33
CA LEU A 149 0.57 -6.69 4.78
C LEU A 149 1.93 -6.17 5.29
N GLU A 150 3.04 -6.69 4.75
CA GLU A 150 4.39 -6.21 5.06
C GLU A 150 4.58 -4.76 4.62
N ASP A 151 4.17 -4.42 3.39
CA ASP A 151 4.20 -3.04 2.88
C ASP A 151 3.37 -2.09 3.76
N ALA A 152 2.19 -2.51 4.19
CA ALA A 152 1.32 -1.70 5.05
C ALA A 152 1.96 -1.45 6.43
N LYS A 153 2.68 -2.43 6.99
CA LYS A 153 3.46 -2.27 8.24
C LYS A 153 4.65 -1.33 8.03
N ASP A 154 5.35 -1.44 6.92
CA ASP A 154 6.46 -0.54 6.59
C ASP A 154 5.97 0.91 6.40
N ARG A 155 4.82 1.13 5.73
CA ARG A 155 4.17 2.44 5.63
C ARG A 155 3.87 3.02 7.01
N GLN A 156 3.32 2.21 7.92
CA GLN A 156 3.05 2.62 9.31
C GLN A 156 4.33 3.04 10.05
N LEU A 157 5.44 2.31 9.88
CA LEU A 157 6.72 2.65 10.49
C LEU A 157 7.28 3.97 9.94
N ARG A 158 7.19 4.20 8.63
CA ARG A 158 7.70 5.41 7.97
C ARG A 158 6.91 6.68 8.30
N GLN A 159 5.58 6.60 8.36
CA GLN A 159 4.73 7.77 8.64
C GLN A 159 4.54 8.06 10.13
N GLY A 160 5.04 7.17 11.00
CA GLY A 160 4.90 7.25 12.44
C GLY A 160 3.62 6.59 12.93
N ARG A 161 3.74 5.78 13.99
CA ARG A 161 2.65 4.97 14.57
C ARG A 161 1.43 5.79 15.02
N ASN A 162 1.60 7.08 15.27
CA ASN A 162 0.51 7.96 15.72
C ASN A 162 -0.43 8.39 14.58
N ARG A 163 -0.07 8.11 13.31
CA ARG A 163 -0.86 8.54 12.14
C ARG A 163 -1.54 7.40 11.40
N ILE A 164 -1.04 6.19 11.54
CA ILE A 164 -1.56 5.02 10.84
C ILE A 164 -1.82 3.90 11.85
N ALA A 165 -3.03 3.38 11.85
CA ALA A 165 -3.40 2.21 12.62
C ALA A 165 -2.65 0.96 12.12
N SER A 166 -2.46 -0.02 12.99
CA SER A 166 -1.86 -1.29 12.57
C SER A 166 -2.75 -1.93 11.50
N PRO A 167 -2.18 -2.42 10.38
CA PRO A 167 -2.98 -3.05 9.34
C PRO A 167 -3.55 -4.38 9.85
N GLU A 168 -4.77 -4.70 9.42
CA GLU A 168 -5.48 -5.92 9.78
C GLU A 168 -6.03 -6.64 8.53
N ILE A 169 -6.11 -7.97 8.60
CA ILE A 169 -6.76 -8.77 7.56
C ILE A 169 -8.25 -8.83 7.90
N VAL A 170 -9.10 -8.37 6.99
CA VAL A 170 -10.56 -8.47 7.09
C VAL A 170 -11.12 -9.17 5.85
N THR A 171 -12.40 -9.56 5.90
CA THR A 171 -13.09 -10.18 4.75
C THR A 171 -14.16 -9.24 4.22
N ILE A 172 -14.08 -8.90 2.93
CA ILE A 172 -15.05 -8.03 2.25
C ILE A 172 -15.54 -8.74 0.98
N ALA A 173 -16.86 -8.88 0.85
CA ALA A 173 -17.48 -9.61 -0.26
C ALA A 173 -16.86 -11.01 -0.50
N GLY A 174 -16.45 -11.70 0.58
CA GLY A 174 -15.85 -13.04 0.53
C GLY A 174 -14.36 -13.08 0.17
N VAL A 175 -13.68 -11.94 0.02
CA VAL A 175 -12.25 -11.85 -0.30
C VAL A 175 -11.47 -11.31 0.90
N GLN A 176 -10.28 -11.84 1.16
CA GLN A 176 -9.38 -11.32 2.18
C GLN A 176 -8.72 -10.03 1.71
N VAL A 177 -8.78 -9.00 2.55
CA VAL A 177 -8.26 -7.66 2.24
C VAL A 177 -7.45 -7.12 3.41
N ILE A 178 -6.52 -6.23 3.12
CA ILE A 178 -5.80 -5.48 4.17
C ILE A 178 -6.55 -4.18 4.42
N ARG A 179 -7.08 -4.02 5.63
CA ARG A 179 -7.66 -2.76 6.10
C ARG A 179 -6.61 -1.98 6.88
N GLN A 180 -6.48 -0.70 6.56
CA GLN A 180 -5.58 0.21 7.26
C GLN A 180 -6.22 1.59 7.40
N SER A 181 -6.54 1.98 8.63
CA SER A 181 -7.03 3.33 8.93
C SER A 181 -5.87 4.30 9.15
N TYR A 182 -6.06 5.53 8.72
CA TYR A 182 -5.04 6.58 8.82
C TYR A 182 -5.67 7.93 9.17
N VAL A 183 -4.82 8.83 9.66
CA VAL A 183 -5.14 10.22 9.95
C VAL A 183 -4.14 11.09 9.20
N CYS A 184 -4.63 11.80 8.18
CA CYS A 184 -3.86 12.76 7.40
C CYS A 184 -4.01 14.16 8.02
N TYR A 185 -2.99 14.58 8.77
CA TYR A 185 -2.99 15.87 9.49
C TYR A 185 -4.18 16.01 10.46
N GLU A 186 -4.43 17.22 10.97
CA GLU A 186 -5.52 17.50 11.92
C GLU A 186 -6.92 17.52 11.27
N VAL A 187 -7.02 17.32 9.94
CA VAL A 187 -8.23 17.65 9.18
C VAL A 187 -8.85 16.49 8.40
N CYS A 188 -8.16 15.36 8.23
CA CYS A 188 -8.75 14.21 7.58
C CYS A 188 -8.34 12.89 8.24
N ALA A 189 -9.28 11.96 8.28
CA ALA A 189 -9.06 10.54 8.55
C ALA A 189 -9.54 9.76 7.34
N GLY A 190 -9.11 8.51 7.20
CA GLY A 190 -9.54 7.64 6.13
C GLY A 190 -9.28 6.18 6.44
N THR A 191 -9.81 5.30 5.58
CA THR A 191 -9.51 3.88 5.64
C THR A 191 -9.20 3.36 4.24
N THR A 192 -8.05 2.72 4.10
CA THR A 192 -7.64 2.02 2.89
C THR A 192 -8.00 0.54 3.03
N TYR A 193 -8.60 -0.02 1.98
CA TYR A 193 -8.82 -1.44 1.79
C TYR A 193 -8.04 -1.90 0.57
N THR A 194 -6.97 -2.67 0.78
CA THR A 194 -6.16 -3.21 -0.31
C THR A 194 -6.68 -4.58 -0.71
N PHE A 195 -6.98 -4.77 -2.01
CA PHE A 195 -7.43 -6.03 -2.61
C PHE A 195 -6.32 -6.63 -3.47
N PRO A 196 -5.38 -7.42 -2.90
CA PRO A 196 -4.16 -7.84 -3.61
C PRO A 196 -4.47 -8.74 -4.82
N GLU A 197 -5.46 -9.63 -4.66
CA GLU A 197 -5.93 -10.53 -5.72
C GLU A 197 -6.66 -9.80 -6.86
N LYS A 198 -7.22 -8.63 -6.57
CA LYS A 198 -7.93 -7.80 -7.57
C LYS A 198 -7.03 -6.72 -8.17
N GLY A 199 -5.88 -6.44 -7.56
CA GLY A 199 -4.94 -5.44 -8.07
C GLY A 199 -5.43 -4.00 -7.92
N PHE A 200 -6.21 -3.69 -6.88
CA PHE A 200 -6.60 -2.30 -6.57
C PHE A 200 -6.60 -2.00 -5.06
N GLU A 201 -6.50 -0.72 -4.72
CA GLU A 201 -6.72 -0.16 -3.38
C GLU A 201 -7.97 0.72 -3.41
N LEU A 202 -8.85 0.56 -2.40
CA LEU A 202 -10.05 1.36 -2.19
C LEU A 202 -9.83 2.24 -0.95
N ASN A 203 -9.77 3.55 -1.15
CA ASN A 203 -9.64 4.53 -0.08
C ASN A 203 -10.99 5.20 0.17
N LEU A 204 -11.48 5.07 1.40
CA LEU A 204 -12.69 5.72 1.88
C LEU A 204 -12.29 6.88 2.79
N VAL A 205 -12.60 8.10 2.37
CA VAL A 205 -12.28 9.32 3.11
C VAL A 205 -13.60 9.96 3.58
N PRO A 206 -13.87 10.04 4.89
CA PRO A 206 -15.02 10.78 5.40
C PRO A 206 -14.99 12.23 4.94
N VAL A 207 -16.18 12.78 4.71
CA VAL A 207 -16.38 14.19 4.40
C VAL A 207 -15.84 15.02 5.56
N SER A 208 -14.78 15.79 5.31
CA SER A 208 -14.18 16.62 6.34
C SER A 208 -14.99 17.89 6.55
N GLY A 209 -15.24 18.19 7.83
CA GLY A 209 -16.27 19.11 8.27
C GLY A 209 -15.98 20.59 8.20
N ARG A 210 -15.80 21.14 7.00
CA ARG A 210 -16.01 22.59 6.81
C ARG A 210 -17.44 22.95 6.40
N GLY A 211 -18.34 21.97 6.23
CA GLY A 211 -19.78 22.16 6.03
C GLY A 211 -20.60 21.68 7.25
N ASP A 212 -21.76 22.30 7.46
CA ASP A 212 -22.55 22.28 8.71
C ASP A 212 -23.08 20.93 9.24
N ASN A 213 -22.79 19.77 8.61
CA ASN A 213 -23.11 18.46 9.22
C ASN A 213 -22.32 17.26 8.63
N PRO A 214 -21.03 17.07 8.99
CA PRO A 214 -20.10 16.26 8.19
C PRO A 214 -19.75 14.87 8.74
N GLU A 215 -19.82 14.62 10.05
CA GLU A 215 -19.23 13.40 10.64
C GLU A 215 -20.14 12.17 10.58
N GLU A 216 -21.43 12.33 10.81
CA GLU A 216 -22.36 11.20 10.93
C GLU A 216 -22.85 10.70 9.55
N TYR A 217 -23.19 11.64 8.65
CA TYR A 217 -23.59 11.31 7.29
C TYR A 217 -22.42 10.68 6.51
N SER A 218 -21.19 11.11 6.77
CA SER A 218 -20.03 10.55 6.05
C SER A 218 -19.74 9.11 6.43
N ARG A 219 -19.77 8.74 7.72
CA ARG A 219 -19.45 7.37 8.12
C ARG A 219 -20.52 6.37 7.65
N GLN A 220 -21.81 6.70 7.82
CA GLN A 220 -22.90 5.86 7.31
C GLN A 220 -22.86 5.71 5.79
N THR A 221 -22.59 6.80 5.06
CA THR A 221 -22.45 6.78 3.60
C THR A 221 -21.29 5.88 3.18
N LEU A 222 -20.12 5.99 3.82
CA LEU A 222 -18.97 5.14 3.50
C LEU A 222 -19.23 3.66 3.83
N ASP A 223 -19.90 3.35 4.93
CA ASP A 223 -20.28 1.99 5.28
C ASP A 223 -21.31 1.42 4.28
N ALA A 224 -22.24 2.24 3.79
CA ALA A 224 -23.19 1.86 2.72
C ALA A 224 -22.49 1.64 1.38
N ILE A 225 -21.52 2.48 1.03
CA ILE A 225 -20.65 2.27 -0.14
C ILE A 225 -19.94 0.92 -0.03
N LEU A 226 -19.28 0.66 1.10
CA LEU A 226 -18.53 -0.57 1.32
C LEU A 226 -19.43 -1.81 1.33
N THR A 227 -20.62 -1.71 1.94
CA THR A 227 -21.61 -2.80 1.97
C THR A 227 -22.21 -3.08 0.59
N SER A 228 -22.29 -2.05 -0.26
CA SER A 228 -22.75 -2.20 -1.65
C SER A 228 -21.68 -2.77 -2.59
N LEU A 229 -20.42 -2.87 -2.15
CA LEU A 229 -19.33 -3.39 -2.94
C LEU A 229 -19.56 -4.87 -3.27
N LYS A 230 -19.61 -5.17 -4.56
CA LYS A 230 -19.63 -6.53 -5.08
C LYS A 230 -18.37 -6.77 -5.88
N LEU A 231 -17.78 -7.92 -5.65
CA LEU A 231 -16.66 -8.43 -6.42
C LEU A 231 -17.18 -9.54 -7.33
N PHE A 232 -16.77 -9.51 -8.59
CA PHE A 232 -17.06 -10.55 -9.55
C PHE A 232 -15.76 -11.10 -10.16
N PRO A 233 -15.79 -12.32 -10.72
CA PRO A 233 -14.68 -12.81 -11.51
C PRO A 233 -14.39 -11.85 -12.66
N ILE A 234 -13.12 -11.54 -12.88
CA ILE A 234 -12.69 -10.75 -14.03
C ILE A 234 -13.00 -11.59 -15.27
N GLN A 235 -14.01 -11.20 -16.05
CA GLN A 235 -14.44 -11.95 -17.22
C GLN A 235 -13.46 -11.68 -18.36
N GLY A 236 -12.54 -12.62 -18.55
CA GLY A 236 -11.42 -12.49 -19.48
C GLY A 236 -10.31 -11.69 -18.81
N ILE A 237 -9.11 -12.26 -18.75
CA ILE A 237 -7.95 -11.45 -18.40
C ILE A 237 -7.78 -10.47 -19.55
N SER A 238 -8.21 -9.25 -19.27
CA SER A 238 -8.56 -8.29 -20.31
C SER A 238 -7.36 -8.06 -21.22
N ARG A 239 -7.63 -7.93 -22.51
CA ARG A 239 -6.75 -7.25 -23.47
C ARG A 239 -6.05 -6.05 -22.84
N THR A 240 -6.76 -5.30 -22.00
CA THR A 240 -6.28 -4.15 -21.23
C THR A 240 -5.17 -4.51 -20.24
N TYR A 241 -5.25 -5.65 -19.54
CA TYR A 241 -4.18 -6.14 -18.67
C TYR A 241 -2.91 -6.44 -19.48
N CYS A 242 -3.07 -7.11 -20.62
CA CYS A 242 -1.97 -7.38 -21.54
C CYS A 242 -1.40 -6.08 -22.15
N GLU A 243 -2.25 -5.15 -22.57
CA GLU A 243 -1.87 -3.81 -23.05
C GLU A 243 -1.06 -3.06 -22.00
N ARG A 244 -1.50 -3.06 -20.73
CA ARG A 244 -0.81 -2.39 -19.62
C ARG A 244 0.56 -2.98 -19.34
N ILE A 245 0.67 -4.31 -19.34
CA ILE A 245 1.95 -5.00 -19.18
C ILE A 245 2.90 -4.63 -20.32
N VAL A 246 2.39 -4.60 -21.55
CA VAL A 246 3.19 -4.26 -22.73
C VAL A 246 3.60 -2.79 -22.71
N ASP A 247 2.72 -1.89 -22.29
CA ASP A 247 3.02 -0.46 -22.15
C ASP A 247 4.08 -0.21 -21.08
N GLN A 248 3.97 -0.84 -19.90
CA GLN A 248 5.01 -0.76 -18.88
C GLN A 248 6.37 -1.27 -19.37
N ALA A 249 6.37 -2.34 -20.18
CA ALA A 249 7.60 -2.85 -20.79
C ALA A 249 8.16 -1.90 -21.87
N ILE A 250 7.30 -1.22 -22.64
CA ILE A 250 7.72 -0.22 -23.63
C ILE A 250 8.29 1.02 -22.93
N ASP A 251 7.62 1.52 -21.89
CA ASP A 251 8.05 2.71 -21.15
C ASP A 251 9.39 2.49 -20.44
N TYR A 252 9.57 1.34 -19.80
CA TYR A 252 10.80 1.04 -19.06
C TYR A 252 12.02 0.83 -19.97
N TYR A 253 11.83 0.17 -21.12
CA TYR A 253 12.94 -0.22 -22.00
C TYR A 253 13.08 0.62 -23.29
N GLY A 254 12.20 1.60 -23.50
CA GLY A 254 12.14 2.44 -24.70
C GLY A 254 11.56 1.72 -25.93
N SER A 255 11.11 2.46 -26.95
CA SER A 255 10.41 1.94 -28.15
C SER A 255 11.23 1.02 -29.09
N SER A 256 12.47 0.68 -28.74
CA SER A 256 13.45 0.00 -29.60
C SER A 256 13.27 -1.53 -29.75
N ALA A 257 12.17 -2.13 -29.30
CA ALA A 257 12.02 -3.58 -29.26
C ALA A 257 11.85 -4.25 -30.63
N GLY A 258 11.43 -3.51 -31.66
CA GLY A 258 11.17 -4.07 -33.00
C GLY A 258 9.92 -4.96 -33.11
N TYR A 259 9.21 -5.25 -32.02
CA TYR A 259 7.96 -6.02 -32.04
C TYR A 259 6.74 -5.10 -32.09
N PRO A 260 5.75 -5.40 -32.95
CA PRO A 260 4.46 -4.72 -32.89
C PRO A 260 3.80 -4.97 -31.53
N LYS A 261 3.41 -3.90 -30.82
CA LYS A 261 2.66 -3.96 -29.55
C LYS A 261 1.48 -4.95 -29.62
N THR A 262 0.76 -4.95 -30.74
CA THR A 262 -0.38 -5.84 -31.00
C THR A 262 -0.02 -7.33 -30.99
N SER A 263 1.17 -7.72 -31.45
CA SER A 263 1.63 -9.11 -31.42
C SER A 263 1.89 -9.58 -29.99
N VAL A 264 2.52 -8.74 -29.18
CA VAL A 264 2.81 -9.03 -27.77
C VAL A 264 1.52 -9.13 -26.95
N ILE A 265 0.54 -8.26 -27.22
CA ILE A 265 -0.78 -8.32 -26.58
C ILE A 265 -1.49 -9.62 -26.94
N SER A 266 -1.55 -9.98 -28.22
CA SER A 266 -2.20 -11.21 -28.68
C SER A 266 -1.59 -12.46 -28.05
N GLU A 267 -0.26 -12.48 -27.91
CA GLU A 267 0.44 -13.59 -27.25
C GLU A 267 0.17 -13.63 -25.75
N CYS A 268 0.13 -12.48 -25.08
CA CYS A 268 -0.31 -12.38 -23.70
C CYS A 268 -1.74 -12.89 -23.52
N GLU A 269 -2.69 -12.44 -24.34
CA GLU A 269 -4.10 -12.86 -24.29
C GLU A 269 -4.25 -14.38 -24.45
N LYS A 270 -3.42 -15.01 -25.28
CA LYS A 270 -3.46 -16.45 -25.53
C LYS A 270 -3.08 -17.26 -24.29
N TYR A 271 -2.06 -16.82 -23.55
CA TYR A 271 -1.48 -17.64 -22.49
C TYR A 271 -1.91 -17.20 -21.10
N ILE A 272 -2.28 -15.95 -20.90
CA ILE A 272 -2.50 -15.43 -19.56
C ILE A 272 -3.59 -16.19 -18.81
N GLY A 273 -3.25 -16.68 -17.61
CA GLY A 273 -4.18 -17.43 -16.76
C GLY A 273 -4.55 -18.83 -17.24
N SER A 274 -4.07 -19.25 -18.42
CA SER A 274 -4.17 -20.63 -18.89
C SER A 274 -3.45 -21.55 -17.92
N SER A 275 -4.04 -22.74 -17.68
CA SER A 275 -3.40 -23.77 -16.89
C SER A 275 -2.17 -24.31 -17.60
N CYS A 276 -1.14 -24.66 -16.85
CA CYS A 276 0.08 -25.26 -17.40
C CYS A 276 0.66 -26.32 -16.47
N SER A 277 1.26 -27.38 -17.00
CA SER A 277 2.11 -28.30 -16.24
C SER A 277 3.56 -27.83 -16.18
N ASP A 278 4.01 -27.14 -17.23
CA ASP A 278 5.36 -26.62 -17.36
C ASP A 278 5.40 -25.39 -18.29
N ASN A 279 6.59 -24.82 -18.42
CA ASN A 279 6.85 -23.57 -19.15
C ASN A 279 6.57 -23.65 -20.66
N SER A 280 6.65 -24.84 -21.27
CA SER A 280 6.45 -24.98 -22.71
C SER A 280 5.01 -24.73 -23.13
N GLU A 281 4.05 -24.86 -22.20
CA GLU A 281 2.62 -24.61 -22.43
C GLU A 281 2.24 -23.12 -22.39
N CYS A 282 3.17 -22.25 -21.95
CA CYS A 282 2.94 -20.82 -21.73
C CYS A 282 3.59 -19.90 -22.76
N GLY A 283 4.12 -20.46 -23.85
CA GLY A 283 4.82 -19.71 -24.89
C GLY A 283 6.03 -18.98 -24.33
N ALA A 284 6.03 -17.65 -24.40
CA ALA A 284 7.11 -16.82 -23.86
C ALA A 284 7.03 -16.60 -22.34
N PHE A 285 5.97 -17.05 -21.66
CA PHE A 285 5.74 -16.75 -20.24
C PHE A 285 6.05 -17.96 -19.34
N PRO A 286 6.44 -17.77 -18.07
CA PRO A 286 6.66 -18.87 -17.14
C PRO A 286 5.34 -19.49 -16.66
N CYS A 287 5.37 -20.79 -16.41
CA CYS A 287 4.35 -21.52 -15.67
C CYS A 287 4.60 -21.41 -14.16
N VAL A 288 3.71 -20.76 -13.42
CA VAL A 288 3.83 -20.53 -11.98
C VAL A 288 2.58 -21.08 -11.28
N SER A 289 2.79 -22.03 -10.38
CA SER A 289 1.69 -22.66 -9.61
C SER A 289 0.57 -23.21 -10.51
N GLY A 290 0.96 -23.80 -11.65
CA GLY A 290 0.04 -24.38 -12.61
C GLY A 290 -0.71 -23.39 -13.49
N LYS A 291 -0.28 -22.12 -13.56
CA LYS A 291 -0.84 -21.10 -14.46
C LYS A 291 0.24 -20.31 -15.18
N CYS A 292 0.00 -19.97 -16.44
CA CYS A 292 0.88 -19.10 -17.21
C CYS A 292 0.81 -17.67 -16.68
N PHE A 293 1.96 -17.17 -16.23
CA PHE A 293 2.07 -15.92 -15.49
C PHE A 293 2.75 -14.85 -16.34
N VAL A 294 2.00 -13.80 -16.67
CA VAL A 294 2.53 -12.66 -17.41
C VAL A 294 2.85 -11.55 -16.41
N LYS A 295 4.13 -11.22 -16.22
CA LYS A 295 4.55 -10.08 -15.41
C LYS A 295 5.69 -9.34 -16.09
N ALA A 296 5.59 -8.01 -16.11
CA ALA A 296 6.69 -7.16 -16.56
C ALA A 296 7.88 -7.31 -15.59
N CYS A 297 9.06 -7.67 -16.11
CA CYS A 297 10.30 -7.59 -15.33
C CYS A 297 10.66 -6.11 -15.16
N GLN A 298 10.75 -5.63 -13.92
CA GLN A 298 11.26 -4.27 -13.65
C GLN A 298 12.79 -4.24 -13.56
N LYS A 299 13.45 -5.34 -13.18
CA LYS A 299 14.93 -5.47 -13.13
C LYS A 299 15.31 -6.94 -13.33
N ASP A 300 16.47 -7.21 -13.94
CA ASP A 300 16.97 -8.57 -14.17
C ASP A 300 17.12 -9.36 -12.85
N SER A 301 17.46 -8.68 -11.76
CA SER A 301 17.56 -9.28 -10.43
C SER A 301 16.24 -9.77 -9.83
N VAL A 302 15.10 -9.24 -10.30
CA VAL A 302 13.76 -9.67 -9.86
C VAL A 302 13.41 -11.03 -10.47
N CYS A 303 14.00 -11.34 -11.62
CA CYS A 303 13.72 -12.55 -12.38
C CYS A 303 14.66 -13.68 -11.87
N SER A 304 15.85 -13.35 -11.34
CA SER A 304 16.80 -14.32 -10.75
C SER A 304 16.44 -14.91 -9.38
N SER A 305 15.49 -14.34 -8.62
CA SER A 305 15.05 -14.91 -7.32
C SER A 305 14.15 -16.15 -7.48
N TRP A 306 13.67 -16.39 -8.69
CA TRP A 306 12.88 -17.55 -9.08
C TRP A 306 13.87 -18.67 -9.40
N LYS A 307 14.07 -19.57 -8.43
CA LYS A 307 15.10 -20.60 -8.50
C LYS A 307 15.04 -21.39 -9.82
N GLU A 308 16.20 -21.38 -10.48
CA GLU A 308 16.71 -22.24 -11.55
C GLU A 308 16.51 -21.88 -13.03
N SER A 309 15.64 -20.95 -13.48
CA SER A 309 15.57 -20.70 -14.95
C SER A 309 15.02 -19.35 -15.46
N ALA A 310 14.64 -18.39 -14.63
CA ALA A 310 14.05 -17.14 -15.13
C ALA A 310 15.13 -16.06 -15.37
N MET A 311 15.41 -15.75 -16.63
CA MET A 311 16.20 -14.58 -17.04
C MET A 311 15.30 -13.59 -17.78
N CYS A 312 15.56 -12.28 -17.62
CA CYS A 312 15.12 -11.31 -18.62
C CYS A 312 15.83 -11.65 -19.93
N GLY A 313 15.10 -12.15 -20.94
CA GLY A 313 15.68 -12.72 -22.13
C GLY A 313 16.62 -11.77 -22.90
N LEU A 314 17.91 -12.09 -22.90
CA LEU A 314 18.88 -11.63 -23.92
C LEU A 314 19.15 -12.68 -25.00
N HIS A 315 18.78 -13.96 -24.76
CA HIS A 315 19.17 -15.08 -25.64
C HIS A 315 18.05 -16.04 -26.06
N ALA A 316 16.78 -15.76 -25.77
CA ALA A 316 15.65 -16.50 -26.35
C ALA A 316 15.01 -15.67 -27.48
N THR A 317 14.87 -16.25 -28.68
CA THR A 317 14.01 -15.71 -29.75
C THR A 317 12.54 -15.70 -29.28
N PRO A 318 11.77 -14.62 -29.49
CA PRO A 318 11.94 -13.35 -28.79
C PRO A 318 10.60 -12.71 -28.38
N LEU A 319 10.37 -12.60 -27.08
CA LEU A 319 9.87 -11.35 -26.53
C LEU A 319 10.99 -10.81 -25.63
N PRO A 320 11.89 -9.96 -26.14
CA PRO A 320 12.78 -9.22 -25.26
C PRO A 320 11.88 -8.48 -24.27
N ARG A 321 12.27 -8.46 -22.98
CA ARG A 321 11.65 -7.61 -21.93
C ARG A 321 10.50 -8.23 -21.12
N PHE A 322 10.38 -9.56 -21.09
CA PHE A 322 9.58 -10.32 -20.11
C PHE A 322 10.43 -11.39 -19.40
N CYS A 323 10.02 -11.84 -18.21
CA CYS A 323 10.50 -13.12 -17.67
C CYS A 323 10.12 -14.17 -18.68
N THR A 324 11.09 -14.80 -19.35
CA THR A 324 10.82 -16.00 -20.14
C THR A 324 11.60 -17.16 -19.55
N THR A 325 11.03 -18.34 -19.66
CA THR A 325 11.69 -19.60 -19.30
C THR A 325 11.94 -20.34 -20.60
N VAL A 326 13.13 -20.19 -21.16
CA VAL A 326 13.58 -21.06 -22.26
C VAL A 326 14.99 -21.53 -21.95
N ASP A 327 15.10 -22.84 -21.76
CA ASP A 327 16.34 -23.57 -21.88
C ASP A 327 16.65 -23.66 -23.38
N VAL A 328 17.67 -22.94 -23.84
CA VAL A 328 18.15 -23.02 -25.22
C VAL A 328 19.24 -24.09 -25.24
N GLN A 329 18.92 -25.29 -25.72
CA GLN A 329 19.94 -26.21 -26.23
C GLN A 329 20.46 -25.74 -27.59
#